data_AF-A0A0G0H573-F1
#
_entry.id   AF-A0A0G0H573-F1
#
_cell.length_a   1.000
_cell.length_b   1.000
_cell.length_c   1.000
_cell.angle_alpha   90.00
_cell.angle_beta   90.00
_cell.angle_gamma   90.00
#
_symmetry.space_group_name_H-M   'P 1'
#
loop_
_entity.id
_entity.type
_entity.pdbx_description
1 polymer ?
#
loop_
_entity_poly.entity_id
_entity_poly.type
_entity_poly.pdbx_seq_one_letter_code
_entity_poly.pdbx_strand_id
1 'polypeptide(L)'
;MQRQFSAGGVVFRKSQIPNSKSQIMWLVTKSTSSKEFPRGFWRLPKGWIDESKDGKIPGPVSSGKKKASEEEIRNAALREVRGEGGIEARIVDKIGTERYFFY
;
A
#
# COMPACT_ATOMS: atom_id res chain seq x y z
N MET A 1 2.10 -21.73 9.52
CA MET A 1 2.22 -20.26 9.49
C MET A 1 2.21 -19.80 8.03
N GLN A 2 1.21 -19.01 7.62
CA GLN A 2 1.15 -18.42 6.28
C GLN A 2 1.77 -17.01 6.34
N ARG A 3 2.75 -16.73 5.49
CA ARG A 3 3.34 -15.39 5.37
C ARG A 3 2.78 -14.71 4.14
N GLN A 4 2.45 -13.43 4.26
CA GLN A 4 2.03 -12.59 3.15
C GLN A 4 2.75 -11.25 3.21
N PHE A 5 3.29 -10.81 2.07
CA PHE A 5 4.00 -9.54 1.92
C PHE A 5 3.20 -8.57 1.08
N SER A 6 3.17 -7.31 1.51
CA SER A 6 2.49 -6.22 0.84
C SER A 6 3.42 -5.02 0.71
N ALA A 7 3.17 -4.18 -0.29
CA ALA A 7 3.80 -2.88 -0.45
C ALA A 7 2.71 -1.81 -0.65
N GLY A 8 3.02 -0.58 -0.28
CA GLY A 8 2.07 0.53 -0.25
C GLY A 8 2.75 1.86 0.00
N GLY A 9 1.98 2.93 0.11
CA GLY A 9 2.50 4.29 0.22
C GLY A 9 1.86 5.11 1.33
N VAL A 10 2.71 5.78 2.12
CA VAL A 10 2.29 6.97 2.88
C VAL A 10 2.44 8.17 1.96
N VAL A 11 1.34 8.61 1.37
CA VAL A 11 1.37 9.67 0.35
C VAL A 11 0.86 10.97 0.93
N PHE A 12 1.58 12.05 0.64
CA PHE A 12 1.20 13.39 1.06
C PHE A 12 1.36 14.40 -0.06
N ARG A 13 0.62 15.49 0.04
CA ARG A 13 0.78 16.71 -0.75
C ARG A 13 0.90 17.90 0.18
N LYS A 14 1.87 18.77 -0.09
CA LYS A 14 1.93 20.10 0.52
C LYS A 14 1.02 21.04 -0.27
N SER A 15 0.10 21.71 0.42
CA SER A 15 -0.76 22.74 -0.15
C SER A 15 -0.40 24.09 0.46
N GLN A 16 -0.19 25.09 -0.39
CA GLN A 16 -0.07 26.48 0.02
C GLN A 16 -1.41 27.16 -0.25
N ILE A 17 -2.08 27.59 0.81
CA ILE A 17 -3.23 28.46 0.71
C ILE A 17 -2.69 29.90 0.79
N PRO A 18 -3.01 30.79 -0.16
CA PRO A 18 -2.62 32.19 -0.08
C PRO A 18 -3.00 32.79 1.28
N ASN A 19 -2.06 33.47 1.93
CA ASN A 19 -2.21 34.07 3.26
C ASN A 19 -2.45 33.10 4.44
N SER A 20 -2.06 31.83 4.33
CA SER A 20 -2.11 30.87 5.45
C SER A 20 -0.85 30.00 5.58
N LYS A 21 -0.71 29.29 6.72
CA LYS A 21 0.37 28.32 6.96
C LYS A 21 0.26 27.14 5.99
N SER A 22 1.41 26.59 5.58
CA SER A 22 1.50 25.36 4.78
C SER A 22 0.67 24.22 5.41
N GLN A 23 -0.18 23.58 4.63
CA GLN A 23 -0.96 22.42 5.07
C GLN A 23 -0.45 21.14 4.40
N ILE A 24 -0.33 20.06 5.19
CA ILE A 24 -0.01 18.72 4.68
C ILE A 24 -1.32 17.95 4.57
N MET A 25 -1.63 17.51 3.35
CA MET A 25 -2.75 16.60 3.10
C MET A 25 -2.21 15.19 2.91
N TRP A 26 -2.80 14.21 3.60
CA TRP A 26 -2.45 12.81 3.48
C TRP A 26 -3.48 12.06 2.65
N LEU A 27 -3.03 11.11 1.84
CA LEU A 27 -3.92 10.19 1.13
C LEU A 27 -4.27 9.03 2.04
N VAL A 28 -5.56 8.84 2.28
CA VAL A 28 -6.12 7.68 2.97
C VAL A 28 -7.20 7.05 2.09
N THR A 29 -7.30 5.73 2.13
CA THR A 29 -8.32 4.95 1.42
C THR A 29 -9.20 4.22 2.44
N LYS A 30 -10.43 3.91 2.04
CA LYS A 30 -11.36 3.14 2.86
C LYS A 30 -11.49 1.75 2.28
N SER A 31 -11.26 0.71 3.10
CA SER A 31 -11.44 -0.67 2.64
C SER A 31 -12.92 -0.99 2.35
N THR A 32 -13.14 -1.83 1.34
CA THR A 32 -14.44 -2.46 1.10
C THR A 32 -14.69 -3.54 2.13
N SER A 33 -15.92 -3.66 2.62
CA SER A 33 -16.29 -4.75 3.52
C SER A 33 -16.20 -6.11 2.83
N SER A 34 -15.76 -7.12 3.56
CA SER A 34 -15.71 -8.51 3.14
C SER A 34 -16.26 -9.43 4.22
N LYS A 35 -16.41 -10.74 3.94
CA LYS A 35 -16.82 -11.72 4.96
C LYS A 35 -15.83 -11.77 6.13
N GLU A 36 -14.54 -11.63 5.83
CA GLU A 36 -13.44 -11.65 6.82
C GLU A 36 -13.33 -10.31 7.56
N PHE A 37 -13.62 -9.19 6.88
CA PHE A 37 -13.58 -7.84 7.43
C PHE A 37 -14.93 -7.14 7.16
N PRO A 38 -15.95 -7.36 7.99
CA PRO A 38 -17.32 -6.92 7.69
C PRO A 38 -17.51 -5.40 7.75
N ARG A 39 -16.53 -4.67 8.30
CA ARG A 39 -16.56 -3.20 8.36
C ARG A 39 -15.43 -2.63 7.53
N GLY A 40 -15.72 -1.57 6.78
CA GLY A 40 -14.69 -0.76 6.15
C GLY A 40 -13.89 0.02 7.20
N PHE A 41 -12.59 0.12 6.99
CA PHE A 41 -11.66 0.84 7.86
C PHE A 41 -10.77 1.76 7.02
N TRP A 42 -10.35 2.86 7.63
CA TRP A 42 -9.39 3.78 7.02
C TRP A 42 -8.00 3.15 7.04
N ARG A 43 -7.31 3.23 5.92
CA ARG A 43 -5.96 2.70 5.74
C ARG A 43 -5.18 3.53 4.76
N LEU A 44 -3.90 3.21 4.66
CA LEU A 44 -3.03 3.68 3.60
C LEU A 44 -3.14 2.74 2.39
N PRO A 45 -2.98 3.25 1.15
CA PRO A 45 -2.95 2.41 -0.04
C PRO A 45 -1.91 1.31 0.09
N LYS A 46 -2.32 0.04 -0.02
CA LYS A 46 -1.41 -1.11 -0.04
C LYS A 46 -2.07 -2.33 -0.69
N GLY A 47 -1.23 -3.21 -1.22
CA GLY A 47 -1.65 -4.52 -1.74
C GLY A 47 -0.49 -5.51 -1.79
N TRP A 48 -0.74 -6.70 -2.31
CA TRP A 48 0.29 -7.72 -2.52
C TRP A 48 1.38 -7.19 -3.48
N ILE A 49 2.63 -7.62 -3.30
CA ILE A 49 3.74 -7.18 -4.18
C ILE A 49 3.53 -7.70 -5.61
N ASP A 50 3.05 -8.94 -5.71
CA ASP A 50 2.72 -9.66 -6.93
C ASP A 50 1.49 -10.54 -6.72
N GLU A 51 0.85 -10.90 -7.82
CA GLU A 51 -0.41 -11.63 -7.82
C GLU A 51 -0.32 -12.84 -8.75
N SER A 52 -1.15 -13.84 -8.50
CA SER A 52 -1.30 -15.03 -9.36
C SER A 52 -2.77 -15.37 -9.53
N LYS A 53 -3.13 -15.93 -10.69
CA LYS A 53 -4.51 -16.29 -11.06
C LYS A 53 -5.49 -15.11 -10.92
N ASP A 54 -5.39 -14.14 -11.84
CA ASP A 54 -6.31 -13.00 -11.96
C ASP A 54 -6.51 -12.19 -10.67
N GLY A 55 -5.45 -12.00 -9.89
CA GLY A 55 -5.49 -11.19 -8.66
C GLY A 55 -6.12 -11.85 -7.44
N LYS A 56 -6.45 -13.15 -7.51
CA LYS A 56 -7.18 -13.84 -6.42
C LYS A 56 -6.26 -14.45 -5.37
N ILE A 57 -4.99 -14.67 -5.68
CA ILE A 57 -4.03 -15.36 -4.81
C ILE A 57 -2.70 -14.59 -4.83
N PRO A 58 -1.99 -14.48 -3.69
CA PRO A 58 -0.67 -13.87 -3.66
C PRO A 58 0.31 -14.63 -4.56
N GLY A 59 1.13 -13.88 -5.32
CA GLY A 59 2.17 -14.44 -6.15
C GLY A 59 3.36 -15.01 -5.36
N PRO A 60 4.39 -15.54 -6.04
CA PRO A 60 5.57 -16.11 -5.38
C PRO A 60 6.29 -15.13 -4.46
N VAL A 61 6.34 -13.83 -4.77
CA VAL A 61 6.97 -12.83 -3.90
C VAL A 61 6.12 -12.56 -2.67
N SER A 62 4.82 -12.34 -2.88
CA SER A 62 3.86 -12.02 -1.83
C SER A 62 3.62 -13.19 -0.89
N SER A 63 3.69 -14.43 -1.38
CA SER A 63 3.62 -15.64 -0.55
C SER A 63 4.94 -15.99 0.15
N GLY A 64 6.02 -15.25 -0.12
CA GLY A 64 7.34 -15.48 0.46
C GLY A 64 8.12 -16.64 -0.14
N LYS A 65 7.67 -17.20 -1.26
CA LYS A 65 8.40 -18.25 -2.02
C LYS A 65 9.61 -17.68 -2.77
N LYS A 66 9.55 -16.40 -3.14
CA LYS A 66 10.65 -15.63 -3.76
C LYS A 66 10.90 -14.37 -2.93
N LYS A 67 12.17 -13.99 -2.75
CA LYS A 67 12.53 -12.72 -2.12
C LYS A 67 12.26 -11.56 -3.09
N ALA A 68 11.57 -10.53 -2.62
CA ALA A 68 11.32 -9.31 -3.38
C ALA A 68 12.63 -8.52 -3.61
N SER A 69 12.82 -8.01 -4.83
CA SER A 69 13.76 -6.93 -5.11
C SER A 69 13.20 -5.59 -4.63
N GLU A 70 14.07 -4.60 -4.49
CA GLU A 70 13.62 -3.24 -4.12
C GLU A 70 12.73 -2.62 -5.20
N GLU A 71 13.05 -2.88 -6.48
CA GLU A 71 12.27 -2.42 -7.61
C GLU A 71 10.85 -3.03 -7.61
N GLU A 72 10.71 -4.32 -7.33
CA GLU A 72 9.40 -4.99 -7.19
C GLU A 72 8.57 -4.33 -6.07
N ILE A 73 9.18 -4.02 -4.93
CA ILE A 73 8.50 -3.34 -3.81
C ILE A 73 8.05 -1.93 -4.21
N ARG A 74 8.92 -1.15 -4.88
CA ARG A 74 8.63 0.22 -5.29
C ARG A 74 7.53 0.27 -6.35
N ASN A 75 7.59 -0.63 -7.34
CA ASN A 75 6.59 -0.74 -8.39
C ASN A 75 5.23 -1.16 -7.82
N ALA A 76 5.20 -2.10 -6.89
CA ALA A 76 3.98 -2.47 -6.19
C ALA A 76 3.41 -1.28 -5.38
N ALA A 77 4.22 -0.56 -4.62
CA ALA A 77 3.75 0.61 -3.88
C ALA A 77 3.10 1.67 -4.78
N LEU A 78 3.69 1.97 -5.93
CA LEU A 78 3.14 2.92 -6.91
C LEU A 78 1.85 2.40 -7.56
N ARG A 79 1.81 1.11 -7.93
CA ARG A 79 0.61 0.45 -8.48
C ARG A 79 -0.57 0.55 -7.52
N GLU A 80 -0.35 0.29 -6.24
CA GLU A 80 -1.41 0.31 -5.21
C GLU A 80 -1.88 1.74 -4.90
N VAL A 81 -0.97 2.71 -4.85
CA VAL A 81 -1.32 4.13 -4.72
C VAL A 81 -2.21 4.59 -5.88
N ARG A 82 -1.87 4.19 -7.11
CA ARG A 82 -2.68 4.49 -8.29
C ARG A 82 -4.03 3.77 -8.26
N GLY A 83 -4.03 2.48 -7.95
CA GLY A 83 -5.22 1.63 -7.99
C GLY A 83 -6.24 1.98 -6.91
N GLU A 84 -5.81 2.13 -5.66
CA GLU A 84 -6.71 2.42 -4.54
C GLU A 84 -6.94 3.92 -4.33
N GLY A 85 -5.92 4.73 -4.61
CA GLY A 85 -5.94 6.18 -4.37
C GLY A 85 -6.34 7.02 -5.57
N GLY A 86 -6.32 6.46 -6.79
CA GLY A 86 -6.69 7.17 -8.02
C GLY A 86 -5.72 8.28 -8.43
N ILE A 87 -4.49 8.29 -7.88
CA ILE A 87 -3.51 9.36 -8.11
C ILE A 87 -2.13 8.79 -8.45
N GLU A 88 -1.39 9.52 -9.27
CA GLU A 88 0.03 9.24 -9.54
C GLU A 88 0.91 9.87 -8.45
N ALA A 89 1.96 9.16 -8.05
CA ALA A 89 2.89 9.60 -7.02
C ALA A 89 4.33 9.26 -7.40
N ARG A 90 5.28 9.85 -6.67
CA ARG A 90 6.70 9.49 -6.74
C ARG A 90 7.20 9.13 -5.35
N ILE A 91 8.09 8.13 -5.27
CA ILE A 91 8.70 7.74 -4.01
C ILE A 91 9.84 8.71 -3.71
N VAL A 92 9.71 9.45 -2.61
CA VAL A 92 10.76 10.37 -2.12
C VAL A 92 11.64 9.73 -1.06
N ASP A 93 11.13 8.72 -0.34
CA ASP A 93 11.86 8.01 0.69
C ASP A 93 11.22 6.63 0.99
N LYS A 94 11.98 5.73 1.61
CA LYS A 94 11.51 4.44 2.12
C LYS A 94 11.39 4.49 3.64
N ILE A 95 10.19 4.24 4.15
CA ILE A 95 9.92 4.21 5.59
C ILE A 95 9.93 2.77 6.12
N GLY A 96 11.00 2.38 6.81
CA GLY A 96 11.07 1.18 7.65
C GLY A 96 10.52 -0.13 7.07
N THR A 97 10.20 -1.09 7.95
CA THR A 97 9.43 -2.29 7.63
C THR A 97 8.79 -2.78 8.92
N GLU A 98 7.46 -2.80 8.96
CA GLU A 98 6.69 -3.32 10.10
C GLU A 98 6.37 -4.80 9.89
N ARG A 99 6.42 -5.60 10.96
CA ARG A 99 6.10 -7.04 10.94
C ARG A 99 5.07 -7.36 12.02
N TYR A 100 3.97 -7.98 11.62
CA TYR A 100 2.91 -8.42 12.52
C TYR A 100 2.91 -9.95 12.60
N PHE A 101 2.82 -10.48 13.82
CA PHE A 101 2.76 -11.91 14.11
C PHE A 101 1.44 -12.22 14.81
N PHE A 102 0.69 -13.18 14.27
CA PHE A 102 -0.56 -13.67 14.86
C PHE A 102 -0.35 -15.15 15.21
N TYR A 103 -0.74 -15.53 16.43
CA TYR A 103 -0.59 -16.87 16.99
C TYR A 103 -1.93 -17.59 17.05
#